data_AF-A0A554VNY7-F1
#
_entry.id   AF-A0A554VNY7-F1
#
_cell.length_a   1.000
_cell.length_b   1.000
_cell.length_c   1.000
_cell.angle_alpha   90.00
_cell.angle_beta   90.00
_cell.angle_gamma   90.00
#
_symmetry.space_group_name_H-M   'P 1'
#
loop_
_entity.id
_entity.type
_entity.pdbx_description
1 polymer ?
#
loop_
_entity_poly.entity_id
_entity_poly.type
_entity_poly.pdbx_seq_one_letter_code
_entity_poly.pdbx_strand_id
1 'polypeptide(L)'
;MNDEKKLLYSILKKFNGMGKIEAYDLIHKLETLLFYTSNPINEEELKQIIVSNLSLNHEIDPFHFTMLPNGNSCEFDGFNEWLHIYKENRRIFPNWSILDTYYFKTKYAPIDLKKLTKKRLLMDLKGKPEEEKIINFLKEYKISKKDVITNRLLILEA
;
A
#
# COMPACT_ATOMS: atom_id res chain seq x y z
N MET A 1 32.52 -14.80 11.16
CA MET A 1 31.91 -13.84 10.21
C MET A 1 31.43 -14.55 8.94
N ASN A 2 30.72 -15.69 9.03
CA ASN A 2 30.66 -16.60 7.88
C ASN A 2 29.26 -17.04 7.42
N ASP A 3 28.32 -17.41 8.30
CA ASP A 3 27.10 -18.06 7.80
C ASP A 3 25.98 -17.08 7.47
N GLU A 4 25.76 -16.05 8.30
CA GLU A 4 24.78 -14.99 8.01
C GLU A 4 25.14 -14.19 6.75
N LYS A 5 26.43 -13.87 6.55
CA LYS A 5 26.88 -13.16 5.34
C LYS A 5 26.75 -14.02 4.09
N LYS A 6 27.00 -15.33 4.18
CA LYS A 6 26.79 -16.27 3.06
C LYS A 6 25.31 -16.43 2.75
N LEU A 7 24.46 -16.51 3.78
CA LEU A 7 23.01 -16.56 3.63
C LEU A 7 22.50 -15.30 2.94
N LEU A 8 22.89 -14.12 3.45
CA LEU A 8 22.54 -12.84 2.86
C LEU A 8 23.00 -12.77 1.39
N TYR A 9 24.23 -13.16 1.08
CA TYR A 9 24.71 -13.19 -0.30
C TYR A 9 23.92 -14.16 -1.18
N SER A 10 23.52 -15.33 -0.66
CA SER A 10 22.69 -16.29 -1.39
C SER A 10 21.30 -15.75 -1.73
N ILE A 11 20.71 -14.95 -0.82
CA ILE A 11 19.45 -14.24 -1.02
C ILE A 11 19.64 -13.11 -2.03
N LEU A 12 20.69 -12.29 -1.89
CA LEU A 12 21.00 -11.20 -2.83
C LEU A 12 21.17 -11.69 -4.27
N LYS A 13 21.72 -12.89 -4.49
CA LYS A 13 21.79 -13.50 -5.82
C LYS A 13 20.42 -13.67 -6.50
N LYS A 14 19.33 -13.79 -5.73
CA LYS A 14 17.96 -13.89 -6.27
C LYS A 14 17.46 -12.55 -6.83
N PHE A 15 18.05 -11.44 -6.43
CA PHE A 15 17.76 -10.10 -6.97
C PHE A 15 18.63 -9.74 -8.18
N ASN A 16 19.54 -10.63 -8.61
CA ASN A 16 20.42 -10.35 -9.74
C ASN A 16 19.59 -10.18 -11.03
N GLY A 17 19.79 -9.06 -11.71
CA GLY A 17 19.01 -8.68 -12.90
C GLY A 17 17.73 -7.90 -12.62
N MET A 18 17.32 -7.73 -11.36
CA MET A 18 16.21 -6.85 -10.99
C MET A 18 16.63 -5.39 -11.01
N GLY A 19 15.68 -4.50 -11.36
CA GLY A 19 15.88 -3.07 -11.18
C GLY A 19 15.98 -2.71 -9.69
N LYS A 20 16.79 -1.70 -9.33
CA LYS A 20 16.93 -1.25 -7.93
C LYS A 20 15.57 -1.03 -7.25
N ILE A 21 14.65 -0.37 -7.94
CA ILE A 21 13.32 -0.03 -7.41
C ILE A 21 12.46 -1.27 -7.21
N GLU A 22 12.49 -2.20 -8.17
CA GLU A 22 11.79 -3.48 -8.09
C GLU A 22 12.29 -4.32 -6.91
N ALA A 23 13.61 -4.34 -6.67
CA ALA A 23 14.19 -5.00 -5.52
C ALA A 23 13.70 -4.38 -4.18
N TYR A 24 13.61 -3.05 -4.07
CA TYR A 24 13.07 -2.39 -2.87
C TYR A 24 11.59 -2.70 -2.64
N ASP A 25 10.77 -2.67 -3.70
CA ASP A 25 9.34 -3.00 -3.61
C ASP A 25 9.14 -4.46 -3.15
N LEU A 26 9.92 -5.40 -3.69
CA LEU A 26 9.87 -6.81 -3.28
C LEU A 26 10.29 -7.00 -1.82
N ILE A 27 11.34 -6.32 -1.36
CA ILE A 27 11.77 -6.37 0.05
C ILE A 27 10.66 -5.85 0.97
N HIS A 28 10.07 -4.70 0.65
CA HIS A 28 8.99 -4.14 1.45
C HIS A 28 7.76 -5.06 1.51
N LYS A 29 7.41 -5.72 0.40
CA LYS A 29 6.35 -6.74 0.37
C LYS A 29 6.68 -7.95 1.24
N LEU A 30 7.94 -8.40 1.25
CA LEU A 30 8.40 -9.47 2.13
C LEU A 30 8.31 -9.05 3.60
N GLU A 31 8.74 -7.84 3.95
CA GLU A 31 8.61 -7.30 5.31
C GLU A 31 7.14 -7.25 5.76
N THR A 32 6.25 -6.77 4.88
CA THR A 32 4.80 -6.72 5.11
C THR A 32 4.22 -8.13 5.30
N LEU A 33 4.59 -9.08 4.44
CA LEU A 33 4.12 -10.46 4.51
C LEU A 33 4.57 -11.13 5.83
N LEU A 34 5.84 -10.94 6.20
CA LEU A 34 6.43 -11.50 7.42
C LEU A 34 5.83 -10.88 8.69
N PHE A 35 5.35 -9.64 8.63
CA PHE A 35 4.64 -9.01 9.75
C PHE A 35 3.26 -9.65 10.01
N TYR A 36 2.53 -10.04 8.95
CA TYR A 36 1.16 -10.57 9.09
C TYR A 36 1.05 -12.09 9.23
N THR A 37 2.11 -12.83 8.90
CA THR A 37 2.10 -14.29 9.01
C THR A 37 2.26 -14.72 10.47
N SER A 38 1.44 -15.69 10.89
CA SER A 38 1.56 -16.29 12.22
C SER A 38 2.74 -17.25 12.31
N ASN A 39 3.10 -17.88 11.18
CA ASN A 39 4.24 -18.76 11.04
C ASN A 39 5.03 -18.46 9.74
N PRO A 40 6.05 -17.59 9.81
CA PRO A 40 6.81 -17.12 8.63
C PRO A 40 7.65 -18.19 7.95
N ILE A 41 7.69 -19.41 8.48
CA ILE A 41 8.48 -20.52 7.99
C ILE A 41 7.63 -21.51 7.17
N ASN A 42 6.30 -21.38 7.20
CA ASN A 42 5.38 -22.25 6.47
C ASN A 42 5.08 -21.69 5.07
N GLU A 43 5.71 -22.27 4.05
CA GLU A 43 5.56 -21.83 2.65
C GLU A 43 4.10 -21.85 2.17
N GLU A 44 3.29 -22.80 2.63
CA GLU A 44 1.89 -22.93 2.21
C GLU A 44 1.02 -21.81 2.81
N GLU A 45 1.27 -21.45 4.07
CA GLU A 45 0.63 -20.31 4.73
C GLU A 45 1.01 -19.00 4.04
N LEU A 46 2.30 -18.81 3.71
CA LEU A 46 2.78 -17.63 2.98
C LEU A 46 2.14 -17.52 1.59
N LYS A 47 2.05 -18.62 0.84
CA LYS A 47 1.37 -18.65 -0.46
C LYS A 47 -0.10 -18.28 -0.33
N GLN A 48 -0.78 -18.83 0.67
CA GLN A 48 -2.17 -18.48 0.93
C GLN A 48 -2.31 -16.99 1.23
N ILE A 49 -1.45 -16.40 2.06
CA ILE A 49 -1.50 -14.97 2.37
C ILE A 49 -1.27 -14.11 1.12
N ILE A 50 -0.32 -14.47 0.26
CA ILE A 50 -0.04 -13.75 -0.99
C ILE A 50 -1.24 -13.77 -1.95
N VAL A 51 -1.92 -14.92 -2.04
CA VAL A 51 -3.05 -15.13 -2.97
C VAL A 51 -4.38 -14.65 -2.38
N SER A 52 -4.49 -14.63 -1.05
CA SER A 52 -5.69 -14.21 -0.33
C SER A 52 -5.73 -12.69 -0.21
N ASN A 53 -6.88 -12.09 -0.54
CA ASN A 53 -7.24 -10.77 -0.04
C ASN A 53 -7.41 -10.90 1.48
N LEU A 54 -6.31 -10.75 2.21
CA LEU A 54 -6.22 -10.80 3.66
C LEU A 54 -7.32 -9.93 4.28
N SER A 55 -8.19 -10.49 5.12
CA SER A 55 -9.08 -9.71 5.99
C SER A 55 -8.49 -9.75 7.38
N LEU A 56 -7.60 -8.83 7.69
CA LEU A 56 -6.88 -8.82 8.96
C LEU A 56 -7.52 -7.84 9.95
N ASN A 57 -7.57 -8.22 11.22
CA ASN A 57 -7.92 -7.35 12.34
C ASN A 57 -6.68 -6.54 12.84
N HIS A 58 -5.69 -6.36 11.98
CA HIS A 58 -4.43 -5.67 12.29
C HIS A 58 -4.32 -4.37 11.49
N GLU A 59 -3.45 -3.47 11.94
CA GLU A 59 -3.10 -2.23 11.22
C GLU A 59 -2.79 -2.55 9.75
N ILE A 60 -3.30 -1.75 8.80
CA ILE A 60 -3.29 -2.06 7.34
C ILE A 60 -1.87 -2.00 6.74
N ASP A 61 -0.97 -1.25 7.37
CA ASP A 61 0.46 -1.22 7.04
C ASP A 61 1.23 -0.58 8.22
N PRO A 62 2.17 -1.27 8.87
CA PRO A 62 2.95 -0.71 9.98
C PRO A 62 4.15 0.12 9.52
N PHE A 63 4.52 0.10 8.23
CA PHE A 63 5.76 0.69 7.74
C PHE A 63 5.59 2.13 7.21
N HIS A 64 4.35 2.55 6.92
CA HIS A 64 3.94 3.92 6.56
C HIS A 64 4.71 4.59 5.40
N PHE A 65 5.52 3.82 4.67
CA PHE A 65 6.41 4.31 3.61
C PHE A 65 6.71 3.22 2.59
N THR A 66 6.80 3.60 1.31
CA THR A 66 7.27 2.72 0.24
C THR A 66 7.85 3.49 -0.94
N MET A 67 8.64 2.82 -1.79
CA MET A 67 9.22 3.39 -3.00
C MET A 67 8.41 2.98 -4.22
N LEU A 68 7.94 3.96 -4.99
CA LEU A 68 7.17 3.70 -6.21
C LEU A 68 8.08 3.22 -7.35
N PRO A 69 7.55 2.47 -8.34
CA PRO A 69 8.27 2.03 -9.53
C PRO A 69 8.99 3.14 -10.32
N ASN A 70 8.51 4.38 -10.21
CA ASN A 70 9.11 5.56 -10.85
C ASN A 70 10.25 6.20 -10.02
N GLY A 71 10.57 5.64 -8.85
CA GLY A 71 11.65 6.09 -7.97
C GLY A 71 11.27 7.18 -6.98
N ASN A 72 10.02 7.66 -7.00
CA ASN A 72 9.51 8.60 -6.00
C ASN A 72 9.19 7.87 -4.69
N SER A 73 9.30 8.57 -3.56
CA SER A 73 8.78 8.04 -2.29
C SER A 73 7.27 8.20 -2.23
N CYS A 74 6.62 7.28 -1.53
CA CYS A 74 5.21 7.35 -1.19
C CYS A 74 5.10 7.23 0.33
N GLU A 75 4.58 8.28 0.95
CA GLU A 75 4.53 8.43 2.41
C GLU A 75 3.08 8.43 2.88
N PHE A 76 2.85 7.91 4.07
CA PHE A 76 1.53 7.88 4.68
C PHE A 76 0.94 9.29 4.85
N ASP A 77 -0.31 9.46 4.45
CA ASP A 77 -1.05 10.74 4.50
C ASP A 77 -2.22 10.68 5.51
N GLY A 78 -2.84 9.50 5.68
CA GLY A 78 -3.88 9.30 6.69
C GLY A 78 -4.65 8.00 6.51
N PHE A 79 -5.52 7.69 7.48
CA PHE A 79 -6.25 6.42 7.51
C PHE A 79 -7.63 6.51 8.16
N ASN A 80 -8.41 5.45 7.96
CA ASN A 80 -9.58 5.06 8.74
C ASN A 80 -9.55 3.52 8.98
N GLU A 81 -10.65 2.95 9.47
CA GLU A 81 -10.73 1.52 9.84
C GLU A 81 -10.44 0.53 8.71
N TRP A 82 -10.53 0.94 7.44
CA TRP A 82 -10.42 0.03 6.29
C TRP A 82 -9.53 0.53 5.16
N LEU A 83 -9.11 1.80 5.20
CA LEU A 83 -8.34 2.48 4.16
C LEU A 83 -7.13 3.20 4.75
N HIS A 84 -5.95 2.90 4.23
CA HIS A 84 -4.75 3.74 4.39
C HIS A 84 -4.50 4.48 3.08
N ILE A 85 -4.20 5.78 3.17
CA ILE A 85 -3.84 6.64 2.05
C ILE A 85 -2.40 7.08 2.19
N TYR A 86 -1.72 7.10 1.05
CA TYR A 86 -0.34 7.53 0.89
C TYR A 86 -0.27 8.60 -0.18
N LYS A 87 0.68 9.52 -0.04
CA LYS A 87 0.95 10.60 -0.97
C LYS A 87 2.32 10.40 -1.61
N GLU A 88 2.35 10.49 -2.94
CA GLU A 88 3.59 10.48 -3.71
C GLU A 88 4.34 11.80 -3.54
N ASN A 89 5.59 11.71 -3.10
CA ASN A 89 6.52 12.81 -3.00
C ASN A 89 7.39 12.86 -4.26
N ARG A 90 7.00 13.74 -5.18
CA ARG A 90 7.70 13.95 -6.44
C ARG A 90 8.95 14.79 -6.19
N ARG A 91 10.13 14.24 -6.53
CA ARG A 91 11.40 14.94 -6.32
C ARG A 91 11.65 16.10 -7.30
N ILE A 92 10.94 16.14 -8.43
CA ILE A 92 11.32 16.96 -9.60
C ILE A 92 10.35 18.13 -9.85
N PHE A 93 9.11 18.06 -9.37
CA PHE A 93 8.08 19.08 -9.66
C PHE A 93 7.76 19.93 -8.44
N PRO A 94 7.39 21.22 -8.61
CA PRO A 94 6.87 22.05 -7.53
C PRO A 94 5.65 21.38 -6.87
N ASN A 95 5.56 21.45 -5.54
CA ASN A 95 4.44 20.94 -4.74
C ASN A 95 3.15 21.76 -4.97
N TRP A 96 2.54 21.62 -6.14
CA TRP A 96 1.21 22.16 -6.43
C TRP A 96 0.16 21.10 -6.10
N SER A 97 -0.77 21.44 -5.21
CA SER A 97 -1.82 20.52 -4.70
C SER A 97 -2.70 19.90 -5.79
N ILE A 98 -2.80 20.55 -6.95
CA ILE A 98 -3.56 20.09 -8.12
C ILE A 98 -2.91 18.86 -8.79
N LEU A 99 -1.61 18.65 -8.55
CA LEU A 99 -0.81 17.55 -9.11
C LEU A 99 -0.57 16.43 -8.09
N ASP A 100 -1.12 16.55 -6.88
CA ASP A 100 -1.00 15.54 -5.84
C ASP A 100 -1.46 14.18 -6.38
N THR A 101 -0.63 13.16 -6.17
CA THR A 101 -0.97 11.79 -6.51
C THR A 101 -1.03 10.97 -5.25
N TYR A 102 -2.19 10.34 -5.06
CA TYR A 102 -2.46 9.52 -3.90
C TYR A 102 -2.46 8.05 -4.29
N TYR A 103 -2.10 7.22 -3.32
CA TYR A 103 -2.10 5.77 -3.37
C TYR A 103 -2.84 5.25 -2.14
N PHE A 104 -3.27 3.99 -2.16
CA PHE A 104 -3.99 3.39 -1.06
C PHE A 104 -3.63 1.92 -0.86
N LYS A 105 -3.84 1.48 0.37
CA LYS A 105 -3.96 0.08 0.79
C LYS A 105 -5.29 -0.08 1.51
N THR A 106 -5.92 -1.24 1.37
CA THR A 106 -7.14 -1.55 2.13
C THR A 106 -6.86 -2.66 3.13
N LYS A 107 -7.68 -2.78 4.18
CA LYS A 107 -7.59 -3.92 5.09
C LYS A 107 -7.77 -5.28 4.40
N TYR A 108 -8.30 -5.28 3.18
CA TYR A 108 -8.52 -6.45 2.32
C TYR A 108 -7.31 -6.80 1.44
N ALA A 109 -6.41 -5.84 1.20
CA ALA A 109 -5.24 -5.99 0.35
C ALA A 109 -4.08 -5.12 0.89
N PRO A 110 -3.54 -5.43 2.09
CA PRO A 110 -2.51 -4.62 2.74
C PRO A 110 -1.13 -4.70 2.05
N ILE A 111 -0.90 -5.73 1.23
CA ILE A 111 0.38 -5.93 0.52
C ILE A 111 0.47 -5.01 -0.71
N ASP A 112 -0.66 -4.73 -1.36
CA ASP A 112 -0.66 -4.05 -2.66
C ASP A 112 -0.92 -2.55 -2.54
N LEU A 113 0.13 -1.74 -2.70
CA LEU A 113 -0.04 -0.29 -2.87
C LEU A 113 -0.59 0.03 -4.28
N LYS A 114 -1.80 0.59 -4.33
CA LYS A 114 -2.47 0.92 -5.60
C LYS A 114 -2.70 2.42 -5.72
N LYS A 115 -2.51 2.98 -6.92
CA LYS A 115 -2.88 4.38 -7.20
C LYS A 115 -4.37 4.64 -6.87
N LEU A 116 -4.65 5.68 -6.09
CA LEU A 116 -5.99 6.06 -5.67
C LEU A 116 -6.78 6.61 -6.85
N THR A 117 -7.66 5.78 -7.38
CA THR A 117 -8.58 6.11 -8.47
C THR A 117 -9.93 5.48 -8.19
N LYS A 118 -11.02 6.12 -8.63
CA LYS A 118 -12.39 5.61 -8.44
C LYS A 118 -12.53 4.15 -8.90
N LYS A 119 -11.98 3.83 -10.07
CA LYS A 119 -12.02 2.47 -10.62
C LYS A 119 -11.31 1.45 -9.72
N ARG A 120 -10.07 1.72 -9.31
CA ARG A 120 -9.29 0.77 -8.50
C ARG A 120 -9.87 0.58 -7.11
N LEU A 121 -10.33 1.66 -6.47
CA LEU A 121 -10.95 1.58 -5.16
C LEU A 121 -12.25 0.75 -5.19
N LEU A 122 -13.13 0.99 -6.17
CA LEU A 122 -14.37 0.22 -6.31
C LEU A 122 -14.12 -1.24 -6.69
N MET A 123 -13.05 -1.54 -7.44
CA MET A 123 -12.65 -2.92 -7.71
C MET A 123 -12.25 -3.67 -6.43
N ASP A 124 -11.46 -3.02 -5.56
CA ASP A 124 -11.02 -3.61 -4.28
C ASP A 124 -12.17 -3.75 -3.27
N LEU A 125 -13.18 -2.87 -3.35
CA LEU A 125 -14.35 -2.89 -2.47
C LEU A 125 -15.49 -3.77 -2.98
N LYS A 126 -15.40 -4.38 -4.16
CA LYS A 126 -16.49 -5.15 -4.73
C LYS A 126 -16.91 -6.31 -3.80
N GLY A 127 -18.16 -6.31 -3.37
CA GLY A 127 -18.73 -7.28 -2.42
C GLY A 127 -18.30 -7.07 -0.97
N LYS A 128 -17.77 -5.88 -0.62
CA LYS A 128 -17.34 -5.53 0.75
C LYS A 128 -18.32 -4.58 1.44
N PRO A 129 -18.39 -4.56 2.78
CA PRO A 129 -19.31 -3.70 3.54
C PRO A 129 -19.26 -2.22 3.16
N GLU A 130 -18.08 -1.71 2.79
CA GLU A 130 -17.85 -0.30 2.50
C GLU A 130 -18.27 0.10 1.06
N GLU A 131 -18.61 -0.87 0.18
CA GLU A 131 -18.86 -0.62 -1.24
C GLU A 131 -19.95 0.44 -1.49
N GLU A 132 -21.14 0.24 -0.93
CA GLU A 132 -22.29 1.12 -1.18
C GLU A 132 -22.04 2.54 -0.65
N LYS A 133 -21.48 2.63 0.56
CA LYS A 133 -21.12 3.89 1.21
C LYS A 133 -20.16 4.70 0.33
N ILE A 134 -19.13 4.04 -0.20
CA ILE A 134 -18.12 4.67 -1.06
C ILE A 134 -18.65 4.98 -2.46
N ILE A 135 -19.55 4.16 -3.01
CA ILE A 135 -20.26 4.51 -4.25
C ILE A 135 -21.03 5.82 -4.09
N ASN A 136 -21.75 6.00 -2.98
CA ASN A 136 -22.50 7.22 -2.72
C ASN A 136 -21.59 8.42 -2.51
N PHE A 137 -20.52 8.28 -1.72
CA PHE A 137 -19.50 9.32 -1.57
C PHE A 137 -18.92 9.77 -2.92
N LEU A 138 -18.58 8.82 -3.80
CA LEU A 138 -17.98 9.09 -5.11
C LEU A 138 -18.98 9.58 -6.19
N LYS A 139 -20.27 9.72 -5.85
CA LYS A 139 -21.26 10.46 -6.67
C LYS A 139 -21.24 11.95 -6.32
N GLU A 140 -21.03 12.28 -5.05
CA GLU A 140 -21.08 13.65 -4.54
C GLU A 140 -19.71 14.36 -4.59
N TYR A 141 -18.64 13.62 -4.30
CA TYR A 141 -17.30 14.18 -4.14
C TYR A 141 -16.27 13.54 -5.08
N LYS A 142 -15.25 14.34 -5.44
CA LYS A 142 -14.05 13.81 -6.10
C LYS A 142 -13.25 12.99 -5.10
N ILE A 143 -12.60 11.92 -5.57
CA ILE A 143 -11.80 11.02 -4.72
C ILE A 143 -10.63 11.73 -4.00
N SER A 144 -10.12 12.82 -4.58
CA SER A 144 -9.06 13.66 -4.00
C SER A 144 -9.59 14.91 -3.29
N LYS A 145 -10.90 15.02 -3.05
CA LYS A 145 -11.50 16.17 -2.37
C LYS A 145 -11.00 16.20 -0.92
N LYS A 146 -10.49 17.36 -0.51
CA LYS A 146 -10.10 17.65 0.86
C LYS A 146 -11.13 18.49 1.58
N ASP A 147 -11.23 18.28 2.88
CA ASP A 147 -11.90 19.19 3.78
C ASP A 147 -11.14 20.53 3.82
N VAL A 148 -11.87 21.64 3.87
CA VAL A 148 -11.28 22.98 3.76
C VAL A 148 -10.60 23.39 5.07
N ILE A 149 -11.05 22.85 6.21
CA ILE A 149 -10.57 23.23 7.53
C ILE A 149 -9.38 22.36 7.94
N THR A 150 -9.52 21.05 7.83
CA THR A 150 -8.52 20.07 8.27
C THR A 150 -7.50 19.72 7.20
N ASN A 151 -7.75 20.07 5.92
CA ASN A 151 -6.92 19.70 4.78
C ASN A 151 -6.72 18.17 4.62
N ARG A 152 -7.59 17.37 5.23
CA ARG A 152 -7.63 15.90 5.11
C ARG A 152 -8.49 15.48 3.94
N LEU A 153 -8.19 14.33 3.35
CA LEU A 153 -9.04 13.75 2.30
C LEU A 153 -10.38 13.31 2.89
N LEU A 154 -11.48 13.81 2.32
CA LEU A 154 -12.85 13.53 2.82
C LEU A 154 -13.20 12.04 2.78
N ILE A 155 -12.56 11.26 1.90
CA ILE A 155 -12.80 9.82 1.82
C ILE A 155 -12.38 9.07 3.09
N LEU A 156 -11.54 9.67 3.94
CA LEU A 156 -11.19 9.10 5.24
C LEU A 156 -12.32 9.24 6.27
N GLU A 157 -13.26 10.16 6.05
CA GLU A 157 -14.45 10.38 6.88
C GLU A 157 -15.69 9.67 6.29
N ALA A 158 -15.55 9.14 5.08
CA ALA A 158 -16.61 8.55 4.30
C ALA A 158 -17.02 7.15 4.77
#